data_AF-A0A229GFT4-F1
#
_entry.id   AF-A0A229GFT4-F1
#
_cell.length_a   1.000
_cell.length_b   1.000
_cell.length_c   1.000
_cell.angle_alpha   90.00
_cell.angle_beta   90.00
_cell.angle_gamma   90.00
#
_symmetry.space_group_name_H-M   'P 1'
#
loop_
_entity.id
_entity.type
_entity.pdbx_description
1 polymer ?
#
loop_
_entity_poly.entity_id
_entity_poly.type
_entity_poly.pdbx_seq_one_letter_code
_entity_poly.pdbx_strand_id
1 'polypeptide(L)'
;MREETDRAKAVRLEREYRDALKAEADYDILDPLRGELEETYRRIVEIDPDDANTLIELAVLLSTDVQVPDGESVELLWRVFDMDRADEDVCESLVGLLENLSEEEEADEVYRLASEAGNLQATFELAARFDERGDLEEAEPLYRRAAEAGNAHAVANLAALLEERGDHEAATALRNAEGARPS
;
A
#
# COMPACT_ATOMS: atom_id res chain seq x y z
N MET A 1 -19.42 20.34 -32.17
CA MET A 1 -18.85 20.38 -30.81
C MET A 1 -18.20 19.02 -30.61
N ARG A 2 -16.92 18.95 -30.24
CA ARG A 2 -16.35 17.65 -29.85
C ARG A 2 -16.84 17.39 -28.44
N GLU A 3 -17.51 16.26 -28.23
CA GLU A 3 -17.76 15.78 -26.88
C GLU A 3 -16.42 15.71 -26.15
N GLU A 4 -16.42 16.16 -24.91
CA GLU A 4 -15.27 15.99 -24.03
C GLU A 4 -15.05 14.48 -23.81
N THR A 5 -13.78 14.04 -23.84
CA THR A 5 -13.47 12.65 -23.52
C THR A 5 -13.64 12.40 -22.03
N ASP A 6 -14.05 11.19 -21.64
CA ASP A 6 -14.24 10.87 -20.22
C ASP A 6 -12.99 11.10 -19.38
N ARG A 7 -11.80 10.87 -19.95
CA ARG A 7 -10.52 11.17 -19.28
C ARG A 7 -10.30 12.66 -19.01
N ALA A 8 -10.67 13.55 -19.94
CA ALA A 8 -10.57 14.99 -19.73
C ALA A 8 -11.61 15.48 -18.71
N LYS A 9 -12.82 14.91 -18.77
CA LYS A 9 -13.90 15.16 -17.82
C LYS A 9 -13.49 14.74 -16.40
N ALA A 10 -12.91 13.56 -16.24
CA ALA A 10 -12.42 13.04 -14.96
C ALA A 10 -11.39 13.98 -14.32
N VAL A 11 -10.35 14.39 -15.06
CA VAL A 11 -9.32 15.33 -14.55
C VAL A 11 -9.92 16.66 -14.09
N ARG A 12 -10.92 17.20 -14.80
CA ARG A 12 -11.61 18.42 -14.36
C ARG A 12 -12.39 18.16 -13.07
N LEU A 13 -13.22 17.13 -13.04
CA LEU A 13 -14.08 16.80 -11.89
C LEU A 13 -13.25 16.49 -10.64
N GLU A 14 -12.13 15.78 -10.80
CA GLU A 14 -11.18 15.48 -9.73
C GLU A 14 -10.59 16.76 -9.12
N ARG A 15 -10.19 17.72 -9.97
CA ARG A 15 -9.74 19.03 -9.51
C ARG A 15 -10.86 19.78 -8.77
N GLU A 16 -12.06 19.82 -9.34
CA GLU A 16 -13.21 20.51 -8.72
C GLU A 16 -13.58 19.88 -7.38
N TYR A 17 -13.59 18.55 -7.29
CA TYR A 17 -13.86 17.79 -6.07
C TYR A 17 -12.79 18.05 -5.01
N ARG A 18 -11.49 17.98 -5.37
CA ARG A 18 -10.39 18.28 -4.45
C ARG A 18 -10.40 19.73 -3.99
N ASP A 19 -10.72 20.68 -4.87
CA ASP A 19 -10.84 22.10 -4.50
C ASP A 19 -12.04 22.33 -3.57
N ALA A 20 -13.16 21.63 -3.78
CA ALA A 20 -14.33 21.67 -2.90
C ALA A 20 -14.04 21.05 -1.51
N LEU A 21 -13.35 19.92 -1.46
CA LEU A 21 -12.90 19.30 -0.20
C LEU A 21 -11.99 20.24 0.60
N LYS A 22 -11.02 20.88 -0.06
CA LYS A 22 -10.13 21.88 0.58
C LYS A 22 -10.88 23.12 1.07
N ALA A 23 -11.98 23.46 0.43
CA ALA A 23 -12.84 24.55 0.84
C ALA A 23 -13.83 24.15 1.94
N GLU A 24 -13.78 22.91 2.45
CA GLU A 24 -14.74 22.35 3.42
C GLU A 24 -16.19 22.54 2.97
N ALA A 25 -16.43 22.33 1.67
CA ALA A 25 -17.76 22.48 1.08
C ALA A 25 -18.76 21.50 1.71
N ASP A 26 -20.02 21.92 1.79
CA ASP A 26 -21.10 21.07 2.31
C ASP A 26 -21.37 19.87 1.38
N TYR A 27 -21.96 18.81 1.95
CA TYR A 27 -22.35 17.58 1.22
C TYR A 27 -23.23 17.85 -0.01
N ASP A 28 -24.07 18.90 0.01
CA ASP A 28 -24.89 19.32 -1.14
C ASP A 28 -24.05 19.68 -2.39
N ILE A 29 -22.76 20.00 -2.22
CA ILE A 29 -21.79 20.26 -3.29
C ILE A 29 -20.91 19.03 -3.54
N LEU A 30 -20.46 18.36 -2.47
CA LEU A 30 -19.55 17.23 -2.57
C LEU A 30 -20.22 15.98 -3.18
N ASP A 31 -21.45 15.64 -2.78
CA ASP A 31 -22.10 14.40 -3.19
C ASP A 31 -22.37 14.34 -4.70
N PRO A 32 -22.89 15.41 -5.36
CA PRO A 32 -23.07 15.38 -6.81
C PRO A 32 -21.74 15.30 -7.57
N LEU A 33 -20.72 16.04 -7.12
CA LEU A 33 -19.38 16.00 -7.75
C LEU A 33 -18.75 14.61 -7.63
N ARG A 34 -18.83 14.01 -6.44
CA ARG A 34 -18.38 12.65 -6.18
C ARG A 34 -19.10 11.66 -7.08
N GLY A 35 -20.44 11.72 -7.14
CA GLY A 35 -21.24 10.80 -7.95
C GLY A 35 -20.94 10.90 -9.44
N GLU A 36 -20.78 12.11 -9.98
CA GLU A 36 -20.42 12.31 -11.39
C GLU A 36 -18.99 11.86 -11.70
N LEU A 37 -18.06 12.06 -10.77
CA LEU A 37 -16.68 11.58 -10.88
C LEU A 37 -16.63 10.05 -10.88
N GLU A 38 -17.34 9.40 -9.96
CA GLU A 38 -17.46 7.94 -9.85
C GLU A 38 -18.02 7.33 -11.15
N GLU A 39 -19.12 7.87 -11.68
CA GLU A 39 -19.69 7.42 -12.95
C GLU A 39 -18.71 7.61 -14.13
N THR A 40 -17.94 8.70 -14.11
CA THR A 40 -16.95 8.96 -15.15
C THR A 40 -15.78 7.98 -15.08
N TYR A 41 -15.27 7.66 -13.87
CA TYR A 41 -14.26 6.63 -13.70
C TYR A 41 -14.76 5.24 -14.12
N ARG A 42 -15.99 4.86 -13.76
CA ARG A 42 -16.56 3.58 -14.21
C ARG A 42 -16.62 3.48 -15.74
N ARG A 43 -17.02 4.54 -16.44
CA ARG A 43 -17.02 4.55 -17.91
C ARG A 43 -15.62 4.43 -18.51
N ILE A 44 -14.60 4.99 -17.87
CA ILE A 44 -13.20 4.79 -18.29
C ILE A 44 -12.78 3.33 -18.09
N VAL A 45 -13.09 2.73 -16.93
CA VAL A 45 -12.77 1.32 -16.63
C VAL A 45 -13.54 0.36 -17.54
N GLU A 46 -14.75 0.69 -17.98
CA GLU A 46 -15.47 -0.10 -18.98
C GLU A 46 -14.74 -0.14 -20.34
N ILE A 47 -14.07 0.95 -20.71
CA ILE A 47 -13.34 1.07 -21.97
C ILE A 47 -11.93 0.47 -21.86
N ASP A 48 -11.24 0.77 -20.77
CA ASP A 48 -9.91 0.26 -20.43
C ASP A 48 -9.93 -0.32 -19.03
N PRO A 49 -10.29 -1.61 -18.90
CA PRO A 49 -10.40 -2.26 -17.61
C PRO A 49 -9.11 -2.27 -16.81
N ASP A 50 -7.96 -2.13 -17.46
CA ASP A 50 -6.64 -2.22 -16.84
C ASP A 50 -5.98 -0.83 -16.68
N ASP A 51 -6.75 0.27 -16.76
CA ASP A 51 -6.26 1.62 -16.45
C ASP A 51 -5.99 1.76 -14.94
N ALA A 52 -4.78 1.34 -14.53
CA ALA A 52 -4.33 1.31 -13.12
C ALA A 52 -4.59 2.62 -12.38
N ASN A 53 -4.32 3.77 -13.02
CA ASN A 53 -4.52 5.08 -12.41
C ASN A 53 -6.01 5.31 -12.10
N THR A 54 -6.91 4.93 -13.00
CA THR A 54 -8.35 5.10 -12.79
C THR A 54 -8.88 4.12 -11.75
N LEU A 55 -8.37 2.88 -11.71
CA LEU A 55 -8.70 1.91 -10.68
C LEU A 55 -8.30 2.42 -9.28
N ILE A 56 -7.09 2.97 -9.13
CA ILE A 56 -6.62 3.58 -7.88
C ILE A 56 -7.50 4.77 -7.49
N GLU A 57 -7.74 5.72 -8.39
CA GLU A 57 -8.52 6.92 -8.08
C GLU A 57 -9.99 6.59 -7.76
N LEU A 58 -10.57 5.56 -8.41
CA LEU A 58 -11.88 5.05 -8.07
C LEU A 58 -11.87 4.39 -6.68
N ALA A 59 -10.89 3.55 -6.36
CA ALA A 59 -10.77 2.92 -5.06
C ALA A 59 -10.67 3.96 -3.93
N VAL A 60 -9.87 5.03 -4.12
CA VAL A 60 -9.76 6.16 -3.18
C VAL A 60 -11.10 6.87 -3.01
N LEU A 61 -11.82 7.14 -4.11
CA LEU A 61 -13.12 7.81 -4.08
C LEU A 61 -14.17 6.99 -3.30
N LEU A 62 -14.12 5.66 -3.44
CA LEU A 62 -14.98 4.71 -2.74
C LEU A 62 -14.61 4.59 -1.26
N SER A 63 -13.32 4.61 -0.91
CA SER A 63 -12.85 4.49 0.48
C SER A 63 -12.98 5.78 1.31
N THR A 64 -13.33 6.91 0.71
CA THR A 64 -13.40 8.22 1.38
C THR A 64 -14.66 8.41 2.25
N ASP A 65 -15.69 7.56 2.10
CA ASP A 65 -16.94 7.66 2.87
C ASP A 65 -16.89 6.86 4.20
N VAL A 66 -17.39 7.47 5.28
CA VAL A 66 -16.84 7.38 6.65
C VAL A 66 -17.22 6.13 7.45
N GLN A 67 -17.72 5.04 6.85
CA GLN A 67 -18.16 3.89 7.66
C GLN A 67 -17.37 2.60 7.48
N VAL A 68 -16.93 2.21 6.30
CA VAL A 68 -16.06 1.03 6.06
C VAL A 68 -15.56 1.15 4.61
N PRO A 69 -14.28 0.90 4.28
CA PRO A 69 -13.90 0.66 2.88
C PRO A 69 -14.85 -0.38 2.28
N ASP A 70 -15.52 -0.08 1.17
CA ASP A 70 -16.33 -1.12 0.53
C ASP A 70 -15.41 -2.22 -0.03
N GLY A 71 -15.94 -3.45 -0.13
CA GLY A 71 -15.19 -4.56 -0.74
C GLY A 71 -14.76 -4.25 -2.18
N GLU A 72 -15.45 -3.34 -2.88
CA GLU A 72 -15.11 -2.91 -4.23
C GLU A 72 -13.76 -2.17 -4.26
N SER A 73 -13.48 -1.27 -3.31
CA SER A 73 -12.18 -0.59 -3.21
C SER A 73 -11.01 -1.57 -3.05
N VAL A 74 -11.19 -2.62 -2.24
CA VAL A 74 -10.22 -3.71 -2.07
C VAL A 74 -10.07 -4.52 -3.35
N GLU A 75 -11.17 -4.89 -4.02
CA GLU A 75 -11.13 -5.61 -5.30
C GLU A 75 -10.39 -4.81 -6.39
N LEU A 76 -10.62 -3.49 -6.45
CA LEU A 76 -9.94 -2.60 -7.39
C LEU A 76 -8.43 -2.54 -7.10
N LEU A 77 -8.02 -2.40 -5.84
CA LEU A 77 -6.60 -2.36 -5.48
C LEU A 77 -5.91 -3.72 -5.66
N TRP A 78 -6.58 -4.85 -5.36
CA TRP A 78 -6.06 -6.19 -5.70
C TRP A 78 -5.79 -6.33 -7.18
N ARG A 79 -6.69 -5.82 -8.02
CA ARG A 79 -6.51 -5.86 -9.47
C ARG A 79 -5.29 -5.07 -9.92
N VAL A 80 -5.06 -3.88 -9.35
CA VAL A 80 -3.87 -3.07 -9.65
C VAL A 80 -2.61 -3.75 -9.13
N PHE A 81 -2.66 -4.30 -7.91
CA PHE A 81 -1.56 -5.03 -7.31
C PHE A 81 -1.13 -6.23 -8.16
N ASP A 82 -2.08 -6.95 -8.77
CA ASP A 82 -1.77 -8.06 -9.67
C ASP A 82 -1.09 -7.65 -10.99
N MET A 83 -1.14 -6.36 -11.36
CA MET A 83 -0.40 -5.85 -12.52
C MET A 83 1.08 -5.66 -12.22
N ASP A 84 1.41 -5.16 -11.01
CA ASP A 84 2.77 -5.02 -10.50
C ASP A 84 2.81 -5.23 -8.99
N ARG A 85 3.12 -6.46 -8.58
CA ARG A 85 3.18 -6.84 -7.17
C ARG A 85 4.37 -6.23 -6.43
N ALA A 86 5.34 -5.66 -7.15
CA ALA A 86 6.47 -4.99 -6.52
C ALA A 86 6.16 -3.51 -6.21
N ASP A 87 5.03 -2.98 -6.69
CA ASP A 87 4.62 -1.59 -6.47
C ASP A 87 4.36 -1.35 -4.98
N GLU A 88 5.15 -0.44 -4.40
CA GLU A 88 5.13 -0.11 -2.98
C GLU A 88 3.89 0.69 -2.60
N ASP A 89 3.50 1.68 -3.42
CA ASP A 89 2.37 2.56 -3.14
C ASP A 89 1.05 1.77 -3.17
N VAL A 90 0.90 0.86 -4.13
CA VAL A 90 -0.28 -0.01 -4.24
C VAL A 90 -0.33 -1.04 -3.12
N CYS A 91 0.83 -1.62 -2.76
CA CYS A 91 0.94 -2.54 -1.63
C CYS A 91 0.49 -1.86 -0.33
N GLU A 92 1.04 -0.67 -0.01
CA GLU A 92 0.68 0.09 1.19
C GLU A 92 -0.80 0.47 1.21
N SER A 93 -1.34 0.94 0.08
CA SER A 93 -2.74 1.33 -0.03
C SER A 93 -3.68 0.14 0.21
N LEU A 94 -3.38 -1.01 -0.39
CA LEU A 94 -4.19 -2.23 -0.24
C LEU A 94 -4.13 -2.77 1.19
N VAL A 95 -2.93 -2.85 1.79
CA VAL A 95 -2.77 -3.27 3.18
C VAL A 95 -3.54 -2.34 4.12
N GLY A 96 -3.42 -1.02 3.95
CA GLY A 96 -4.15 -0.07 4.78
C GLY A 96 -5.67 -0.24 4.69
N LEU A 97 -6.22 -0.59 3.53
CA LEU A 97 -7.65 -0.93 3.42
C LEU A 97 -8.00 -2.23 4.15
N LEU A 98 -7.20 -3.28 4.00
CA LEU A 98 -7.42 -4.58 4.65
C LEU A 98 -7.33 -4.50 6.17
N GLU A 99 -6.36 -3.75 6.70
CA GLU A 99 -6.24 -3.48 8.15
C GLU A 99 -7.46 -2.72 8.70
N ASN A 100 -7.95 -1.71 7.96
CA ASN A 100 -9.18 -1.01 8.33
C ASN A 100 -10.41 -1.92 8.35
N LEU A 101 -10.39 -3.01 7.57
CA LEU A 101 -11.41 -4.06 7.56
C LEU A 101 -11.17 -5.16 8.60
N SER A 102 -10.06 -5.11 9.34
CA SER A 102 -9.61 -6.17 10.25
C SER A 102 -9.34 -7.53 9.54
N GLU A 103 -9.00 -7.49 8.25
CA GLU A 103 -8.64 -8.64 7.42
C GLU A 103 -7.12 -8.83 7.44
N GLU A 104 -6.60 -9.22 8.61
CA GLU A 104 -5.15 -9.31 8.87
C GLU A 104 -4.45 -10.41 8.06
N GLU A 105 -5.15 -11.52 7.77
CA GLU A 105 -4.59 -12.63 7.00
C GLU A 105 -4.36 -12.22 5.54
N GLU A 106 -5.30 -11.46 4.97
CA GLU A 106 -5.19 -10.88 3.63
C GLU A 106 -4.09 -9.82 3.56
N ALA A 107 -3.95 -8.98 4.60
CA ALA A 107 -2.86 -8.01 4.68
C ALA A 107 -1.48 -8.68 4.69
N ASP A 108 -1.31 -9.75 5.47
CA ASP A 108 -0.08 -10.55 5.47
C ASP A 108 0.19 -11.18 4.10
N GLU A 109 -0.86 -11.66 3.44
CA GLU A 109 -0.76 -12.25 2.11
C GLU A 109 -0.30 -11.22 1.06
N VAL A 110 -0.78 -9.98 1.13
CA VAL A 110 -0.29 -8.89 0.26
C VAL A 110 1.19 -8.66 0.50
N TYR A 111 1.63 -8.52 1.75
CA TYR A 111 3.06 -8.34 2.05
C TYR A 111 3.91 -9.53 1.61
N ARG A 112 3.41 -10.77 1.76
CA ARG A 112 4.08 -11.98 1.28
C ARG A 112 4.26 -11.96 -0.22
N LEU A 113 3.19 -11.69 -0.97
CA LEU A 113 3.22 -11.61 -2.43
C LEU A 113 4.13 -10.48 -2.92
N ALA A 114 4.12 -9.33 -2.25
CA ALA A 114 4.97 -8.19 -2.60
C ALA A 114 6.46 -8.49 -2.31
N SER A 115 6.75 -9.11 -1.16
CA SER A 115 8.09 -9.61 -0.80
C SER A 115 8.63 -10.63 -1.82
N GLU A 116 7.79 -11.54 -2.30
CA GLU A 116 8.11 -12.49 -3.37
C GLU A 116 8.38 -11.80 -4.71
N ALA A 117 7.66 -10.71 -5.01
CA ALA A 117 7.88 -9.88 -6.18
C ALA A 117 9.12 -8.97 -6.09
N GLY A 118 9.72 -8.85 -4.89
CA GLY A 118 10.95 -8.09 -4.66
C GLY A 118 10.78 -6.76 -3.94
N ASN A 119 9.58 -6.46 -3.45
CA ASN A 119 9.34 -5.31 -2.59
C ASN A 119 10.04 -5.51 -1.22
N LEU A 120 11.10 -4.73 -0.99
CA LEU A 120 11.93 -4.83 0.21
C LEU A 120 11.26 -4.22 1.44
N GLN A 121 10.39 -3.22 1.25
CA GLN A 121 9.61 -2.66 2.34
C GLN A 121 8.60 -3.69 2.84
N ALA A 122 7.85 -4.32 1.93
CA ALA A 122 6.96 -5.43 2.27
C ALA A 122 7.68 -6.61 2.94
N THR A 123 8.92 -6.89 2.53
CA THR A 123 9.75 -7.91 3.19
C THR A 123 10.02 -7.56 4.66
N PHE A 124 10.29 -6.30 4.95
CA PHE A 124 10.51 -5.82 6.32
C PHE A 124 9.20 -5.81 7.14
N GLU A 125 8.10 -5.32 6.57
CA GLU A 125 6.80 -5.26 7.27
C GLU A 125 6.28 -6.66 7.62
N LEU A 126 6.41 -7.62 6.71
CA LEU A 126 6.06 -9.01 6.99
C LEU A 126 6.90 -9.59 8.14
N ALA A 127 8.19 -9.27 8.18
CA ALA A 127 9.07 -9.69 9.27
C ALA A 127 8.64 -9.08 10.61
N ALA A 128 8.30 -7.79 10.62
CA ALA A 128 7.81 -7.10 11.81
C ALA A 128 6.50 -7.70 12.33
N ARG A 129 5.55 -8.02 11.46
CA ARG A 129 4.31 -8.67 11.86
C ARG A 129 4.53 -10.06 12.47
N PHE A 130 5.45 -10.86 11.92
CA PHE A 130 5.82 -12.14 12.54
C PHE A 130 6.50 -11.94 13.90
N ASP A 131 7.40 -10.96 14.03
CA ASP A 131 8.08 -10.63 15.29
C ASP A 131 7.08 -10.19 16.38
N GLU A 132 6.13 -9.31 16.03
CA GLU A 132 5.06 -8.86 16.93
C GLU A 132 4.18 -10.00 17.46
N ARG A 133 3.99 -11.06 16.65
CA ARG A 133 3.27 -12.28 17.04
C ARG A 133 4.14 -13.28 17.81
N GLY A 134 5.44 -13.03 17.88
CA GLY A 134 6.43 -13.91 18.52
C GLY A 134 6.94 -15.04 17.62
N ASP A 135 6.61 -15.02 16.33
CA ASP A 135 6.99 -16.02 15.34
C ASP A 135 8.41 -15.73 14.80
N LEU A 136 9.39 -15.69 15.71
CA LEU A 136 10.78 -15.30 15.41
C LEU A 136 11.46 -16.18 14.35
N GLU A 137 11.02 -17.44 14.24
CA GLU A 137 11.53 -18.39 13.23
C GLU A 137 11.19 -17.95 11.80
N GLU A 138 10.03 -17.31 11.60
CA GLU A 138 9.59 -16.76 10.31
C GLU A 138 10.12 -15.32 10.10
N ALA A 139 10.24 -14.53 11.17
CA ALA A 139 10.74 -13.15 11.10
C ALA A 139 12.23 -13.05 10.74
N GLU A 140 13.09 -13.88 11.35
CA GLU A 140 14.56 -13.81 11.16
C GLU A 140 15.03 -13.90 9.69
N PRO A 141 14.57 -14.87 8.87
CA PRO A 141 15.00 -14.95 7.47
C PRO A 141 14.56 -13.73 6.64
N LEU A 142 13.39 -13.16 6.93
CA LEU A 142 12.89 -11.95 6.26
C LEU A 142 13.68 -10.71 6.65
N TYR A 143 13.94 -10.52 7.96
CA TYR A 143 14.82 -9.44 8.42
C TYR A 143 16.23 -9.55 7.84
N ARG A 144 16.78 -10.76 7.73
CA ARG A 144 18.07 -10.99 7.08
C ARG A 144 18.05 -10.54 5.62
N ARG A 145 17.02 -10.94 4.86
CA ARG A 145 16.87 -10.52 3.46
C ARG A 145 16.77 -8.99 3.32
N ALA A 146 15.95 -8.34 4.13
CA ALA A 146 15.81 -6.89 4.12
C ALA A 146 17.10 -6.16 4.56
N ALA A 147 17.80 -6.68 5.58
CA ALA A 147 19.10 -6.15 6.03
C ALA A 147 20.21 -6.32 4.99
N GLU A 148 20.25 -7.45 4.29
CA GLU A 148 21.17 -7.68 3.17
C GLU A 148 20.94 -6.63 2.08
N ALA A 149 19.67 -6.33 1.78
CA ALA A 149 19.29 -5.30 0.83
C ALA A 149 19.52 -3.85 1.32
N GLY A 150 19.88 -3.66 2.59
CA GLY A 150 20.28 -2.37 3.15
C GLY A 150 19.18 -1.63 3.91
N ASN A 151 18.09 -2.30 4.27
CA ASN A 151 17.08 -1.73 5.16
C ASN A 151 17.67 -1.60 6.58
N ALA A 152 17.85 -0.36 7.03
CA ALA A 152 18.41 0.00 8.34
C ALA A 152 17.54 -0.52 9.51
N HIS A 153 16.22 -0.44 9.38
CA HIS A 153 15.30 -0.95 10.39
C HIS A 153 15.39 -2.47 10.52
N ALA A 154 15.50 -3.18 9.40
CA ALA A 154 15.71 -4.63 9.39
C ALA A 154 17.06 -5.02 10.04
N VAL A 155 18.12 -4.23 9.82
CA VAL A 155 19.40 -4.44 10.51
C VAL A 155 19.23 -4.30 12.02
N ALA A 156 18.58 -3.22 12.48
CA ALA A 156 18.38 -2.97 13.90
C ALA A 156 17.57 -4.09 14.57
N ASN A 157 16.47 -4.52 13.96
CA ASN A 157 15.60 -5.56 14.50
C ASN A 157 16.28 -6.93 14.48
N LEU A 158 16.97 -7.29 13.40
CA LEU A 158 17.75 -8.53 13.35
C LEU A 158 18.86 -8.55 14.41
N ALA A 159 19.54 -7.42 14.62
CA ALA A 159 20.56 -7.32 15.67
C ALA A 159 19.94 -7.47 17.07
N ALA A 160 18.75 -6.93 17.31
CA ALA A 160 18.03 -7.11 18.58
C ALA A 160 17.66 -8.59 18.80
N LEU A 161 17.08 -9.25 17.80
CA LEU A 161 16.73 -10.67 17.85
C LEU A 161 17.96 -11.56 18.14
N LEU A 162 19.10 -11.26 17.52
CA LEU A 162 20.35 -11.96 17.78
C LEU A 162 20.89 -11.73 19.21
N GLU A 163 20.77 -10.52 19.76
CA GLU A 163 21.15 -10.23 21.16
C GLU A 163 20.30 -11.05 22.14
N GLU A 164 18.99 -11.14 21.90
CA GLU A 164 18.08 -11.91 22.76
C GLU A 164 18.38 -13.40 22.76
N ARG A 165 18.86 -13.93 21.63
CA ARG A 165 19.34 -15.32 21.52
C ARG A 165 20.75 -15.53 22.09
N GLY A 166 21.43 -14.46 22.52
CA GLY A 166 22.79 -14.49 23.06
C GLY A 166 23.90 -14.47 22.01
N ASP A 167 23.57 -14.24 20.74
CA ASP A 167 24.51 -14.15 19.62
C ASP A 167 25.10 -12.72 19.50
N HIS A 168 25.67 -12.21 20.60
CA HIS A 168 26.18 -10.83 20.73
C HIS A 168 27.22 -10.43 19.67
N GLU A 169 28.07 -11.38 19.26
CA GLU A 169 29.09 -11.15 18.24
C GLU A 169 28.45 -10.89 16.86
N ALA A 170 27.44 -11.69 16.50
CA ALA A 170 26.71 -11.53 15.24
C ALA A 170 25.91 -10.23 15.21
N ALA A 171 25.25 -9.87 16.32
CA ALA A 171 24.54 -8.61 16.44
C ALA A 171 25.47 -7.39 16.30
N THR A 172 26.64 -7.43 16.94
CA THR A 172 27.66 -6.37 16.84
C THR A 172 28.22 -6.28 15.43
N ALA A 173 28.51 -7.41 14.78
CA ALA A 173 28.99 -7.44 13.41
C ALA A 173 27.98 -6.82 12.43
N LEU A 174 26.69 -7.13 12.60
CA LEU A 174 25.63 -6.60 11.75
C LEU A 174 25.51 -5.07 11.85
N ARG A 175 25.49 -4.52 13.07
CA ARG A 175 25.45 -3.06 13.30
C ARG A 175 26.67 -2.33 12.73
N ASN A 176 27.85 -2.95 12.84
CA ASN A 176 29.08 -2.38 12.28
C ASN A 176 29.10 -2.40 10.75
N ALA A 177 28.49 -3.42 10.12
CA ALA A 177 28.41 -3.52 8.67
C ALA A 177 27.47 -2.46 8.07
N GLU A 178 26.41 -2.08 8.77
CA GLU A 178 25.48 -1.01 8.37
C GLU A 178 26.18 0.36 8.35
N GLY A 179 26.90 0.73 9.41
CA GLY A 179 27.63 1.99 9.50
C GLY A 179 28.78 2.14 8.49
N ALA A 180 29.16 1.07 7.80
CA ALA A 180 30.22 1.05 6.79
C ALA A 180 29.72 1.12 5.33
N ARG A 181 28.40 1.06 5.08
CA ARG A 181 27.85 1.23 3.73
C ARG A 181 27.85 2.73 3.36
N PRO A 182 28.56 3.16 2.31
CA PRO A 182 28.56 4.57 1.90
C PRO A 182 27.17 4.96 1.36
N SER A 183 26.76 6.20 1.64
CA SER A 183 25.55 6.85 1.11
C SER A 183 25.67 7.17 -0.37
#